data_AF-A0A3D1XV26-F1
#
_entry.id   AF-A0A3D1XV26-F1
#
_cell.length_a   1.000
_cell.length_b   1.000
_cell.length_c   1.000
_cell.angle_alpha   90.00
_cell.angle_beta   90.00
_cell.angle_gamma   90.00
#
_symmetry.space_group_name_H-M   'P 1'
#
loop_
_entity.id
_entity.type
_entity.pdbx_description
1 polymer ?
#
loop_
_entity_poly.entity_id
_entity_poly.type
_entity_poly.pdbx_seq_one_letter_code
_entity_poly.pdbx_strand_id
1 'polypeptide(L)'
;MKLMSIQHIQKGYTLIEILVAVGIFTILIAAPTGFFVGSLRGQLKTLASQKLLDNTSYTLEYISRSLRMAKKELSADPLTACLLEGGTILYGHNYQITRGGNGLKFINYKNECQEFFLDENDHRLKESKNGAAPVALTAEDLEITSLTGLKFKLSGESQADTDQPRVT
;
A
#
# COMPACT_ATOMS: atom_id res chain seq x y z
N MET A 1 25.15 -41.41 72.22
CA MET A 1 25.02 -40.08 71.57
C MET A 1 25.73 -40.15 70.23
N LYS A 2 24.98 -40.10 69.12
CA LYS A 2 25.47 -40.37 67.76
C LYS A 2 25.97 -39.05 67.17
N LEU A 3 27.27 -38.89 66.97
CA LEU A 3 27.83 -37.71 66.31
C LEU A 3 27.65 -37.84 64.80
N MET A 4 26.91 -36.90 64.24
CA MET A 4 26.57 -36.79 62.82
C MET A 4 27.84 -36.35 62.06
N SER A 5 28.36 -37.24 61.22
CA SER A 5 29.49 -36.97 60.34
C SER A 5 29.03 -36.04 59.20
N ILE A 6 29.61 -34.84 59.13
CA ILE A 6 29.42 -33.90 58.03
C ILE A 6 30.34 -34.37 56.89
N GLN A 7 29.77 -34.96 55.84
CA GLN A 7 30.52 -35.30 54.63
C GLN A 7 30.92 -34.02 53.87
N HIS A 8 32.22 -33.77 53.76
CA HIS A 8 32.76 -32.73 52.89
C HIS A 8 32.55 -33.10 51.42
N ILE A 9 31.68 -32.37 50.71
CA ILE A 9 31.52 -32.52 49.26
C ILE A 9 32.63 -31.73 48.57
N GLN A 10 33.76 -32.39 48.30
CA GLN A 10 34.82 -31.88 47.41
C GLN A 10 34.41 -32.19 45.96
N LYS A 11 33.63 -31.30 45.33
CA LYS A 11 33.27 -31.43 43.90
C LYS A 11 33.55 -30.13 43.16
N GLY A 12 34.78 -29.98 42.69
CA GLY A 12 35.17 -28.96 41.73
C GLY A 12 35.28 -29.55 40.33
N TYR A 13 34.99 -28.76 39.31
CA TYR A 13 35.19 -29.14 37.91
C TYR A 13 36.61 -28.77 37.48
N THR A 14 37.20 -29.60 36.63
CA THR A 14 38.47 -29.31 35.98
C THR A 14 38.30 -28.25 34.89
N LEU A 15 39.37 -27.53 34.57
CA LEU A 15 39.36 -26.52 33.51
C LEU A 15 38.93 -27.11 32.14
N ILE A 16 39.34 -28.35 31.87
CA ILE A 16 39.00 -29.06 30.64
C ILE A 16 37.53 -29.45 30.57
N GLU A 17 36.90 -29.84 31.69
CA GLU A 17 35.46 -30.13 31.73
C GLU A 17 34.61 -28.89 31.43
N ILE A 18 35.01 -27.72 31.95
CA ILE A 18 34.34 -26.45 31.64
C ILE A 18 34.49 -26.09 30.15
N LEU A 19 35.68 -26.26 29.57
CA LEU A 19 35.92 -25.98 28.16
C LEU A 19 35.06 -26.87 27.24
N VAL A 20 34.99 -28.16 27.53
CA VAL A 20 34.16 -29.12 26.78
C VAL A 20 32.67 -28.80 26.96
N ALA A 21 32.22 -28.49 28.18
CA ALA A 21 30.82 -28.15 28.45
C ALA A 21 30.37 -26.90 27.67
N VAL A 22 31.20 -25.86 27.63
CA VAL A 22 30.92 -24.63 26.87
C VAL A 22 30.91 -24.92 25.36
N GLY A 23 31.85 -25.73 24.87
CA GLY A 23 31.88 -26.14 23.46
C GLY A 23 30.61 -26.88 23.01
N ILE A 24 30.13 -27.83 23.82
CA ILE A 24 28.89 -28.55 23.51
C ILE A 24 27.68 -27.60 23.61
N PHE A 25 27.62 -26.77 24.65
CA PHE A 25 26.52 -25.84 24.86
C PHE A 25 26.38 -24.81 23.73
N THR A 26 27.50 -24.27 23.24
CA THR A 26 27.50 -23.33 22.12
C THR A 26 26.98 -23.96 20.83
N ILE A 27 27.38 -25.20 20.51
CA ILE A 27 26.86 -25.94 19.36
C ILE A 27 25.35 -26.18 19.49
N LEU A 28 24.88 -26.53 20.69
CA LEU A 28 23.46 -26.78 20.95
C LEU A 28 22.58 -25.53 20.78
N ILE A 29 23.10 -24.35 21.11
CA ILE A 29 22.34 -23.09 20.97
C ILE A 29 22.41 -22.53 19.55
N ALA A 30 23.53 -22.71 18.85
CA ALA A 30 23.75 -22.11 17.54
C ALA A 30 22.66 -22.49 16.52
N ALA A 31 22.27 -23.78 16.48
CA ALA A 31 21.27 -24.25 15.52
C ALA A 31 19.86 -23.66 15.76
N PRO A 32 19.25 -23.74 16.96
CA PRO A 32 17.98 -23.09 17.26
C PRO A 32 17.97 -21.58 17.02
N THR A 33 19.08 -20.88 17.34
CA THR A 33 19.18 -19.43 17.09
C THR A 33 19.11 -19.10 15.61
N GLY A 34 19.76 -19.88 14.75
CA GLY A 34 19.68 -19.71 13.30
C GLY A 34 18.25 -19.86 12.76
N PHE A 35 17.53 -20.90 13.21
CA PHE A 35 16.12 -21.10 12.87
C PHE A 35 15.23 -19.96 13.35
N PHE A 36 15.46 -19.50 14.59
CA PHE A 36 14.70 -18.40 15.17
C PHE A 36 14.87 -17.09 14.37
N VAL A 37 16.10 -16.73 14.01
CA VAL A 37 16.37 -15.55 13.17
C VAL A 37 15.74 -15.69 11.78
N GLY A 38 15.82 -16.89 11.18
CA GLY A 38 15.16 -17.17 9.90
C GLY A 38 13.64 -16.99 9.97
N SER A 39 13.01 -17.51 11.02
CA SER A 39 11.57 -17.36 11.26
C SER A 39 11.18 -15.90 11.45
N LEU A 40 11.94 -15.13 12.24
CA LEU A 40 11.69 -13.70 12.43
C LEU A 40 11.76 -12.92 11.12
N ARG A 41 12.77 -13.16 10.28
CA ARG A 41 12.89 -12.53 8.96
C ARG A 41 11.70 -12.88 8.06
N GLY A 42 11.26 -14.14 8.11
CA GLY A 42 10.07 -14.59 7.39
C GLY A 42 8.82 -13.83 7.83
N GLN A 43 8.59 -13.73 9.14
CA GLN A 43 7.45 -13.00 9.70
C GLN A 43 7.44 -11.52 9.31
N LEU A 44 8.60 -10.85 9.38
CA LEU A 44 8.73 -9.44 8.99
C LEU A 44 8.41 -9.23 7.52
N LYS A 45 8.89 -10.12 6.64
CA LYS A 45 8.58 -10.04 5.20
C LYS A 45 7.09 -10.24 4.94
N THR A 46 6.47 -11.22 5.59
CA THR A 46 5.03 -11.47 5.47
C THR A 46 4.22 -10.27 5.94
N LEU A 47 4.58 -9.66 7.08
CA LEU A 47 3.90 -8.48 7.60
C LEU A 47 3.98 -7.29 6.62
N ALA A 48 5.16 -7.06 6.04
CA ALA A 48 5.32 -6.02 5.02
C ALA A 48 4.43 -6.29 3.80
N SER A 49 4.41 -7.53 3.29
CA SER A 49 3.55 -7.91 2.17
C SER A 49 2.06 -7.78 2.48
N GLN A 50 1.63 -8.17 3.69
CA GLN A 50 0.24 -8.01 4.12
C GLN A 50 -0.16 -6.53 4.13
N LYS A 51 0.67 -5.67 4.74
CA LYS A 51 0.42 -4.23 4.76
C LYS A 51 0.29 -3.64 3.34
N LEU A 52 1.14 -4.07 2.41
CA LEU A 52 1.07 -3.65 1.01
C LEU A 52 -0.23 -4.08 0.34
N LEU A 53 -0.61 -5.35 0.51
CA LEU A 53 -1.84 -5.90 -0.05
C LEU A 53 -3.07 -5.20 0.51
N ASP A 54 -3.13 -4.98 1.83
CA ASP A 54 -4.26 -4.33 2.49
C ASP A 54 -4.43 -2.89 2.03
N ASN A 55 -3.34 -2.10 2.02
CA ASN A 55 -3.37 -0.71 1.55
C ASN A 55 -3.78 -0.60 0.08
N THR A 56 -3.24 -1.48 -0.76
CA THR A 56 -3.55 -1.48 -2.20
C THR A 56 -4.99 -1.92 -2.45
N SER A 57 -5.44 -2.97 -1.75
CA SER A 57 -6.80 -3.50 -1.89
C SER A 57 -7.84 -2.45 -1.49
N TYR A 58 -7.64 -1.79 -0.34
CA TYR A 58 -8.49 -0.70 0.12
C TYR A 58 -8.53 0.44 -0.91
N THR A 59 -7.36 0.88 -1.38
CA THR A 59 -7.25 2.00 -2.34
C THR A 59 -7.96 1.67 -3.66
N LEU A 60 -7.74 0.47 -4.20
CA LEU A 60 -8.38 0.02 -5.43
C LEU A 60 -9.90 -0.16 -5.28
N GLU A 61 -10.36 -0.69 -4.14
CA GLU A 61 -11.79 -0.79 -3.85
C GLU A 61 -12.43 0.60 -3.80
N TYR A 62 -11.80 1.53 -3.09
CA TYR A 62 -12.27 2.90 -2.95
C TYR A 62 -12.38 3.60 -4.31
N ILE A 63 -11.34 3.49 -5.15
CA ILE A 63 -11.33 4.04 -6.50
C ILE A 63 -12.41 3.38 -7.36
N SER A 64 -12.45 2.04 -7.40
CA SER A 64 -13.43 1.30 -8.20
C SER A 64 -14.87 1.69 -7.85
N ARG A 65 -15.17 1.78 -6.54
CA ARG A 65 -16.50 2.20 -6.06
C ARG A 65 -16.83 3.64 -6.45
N SER A 66 -15.85 4.54 -6.38
CA SER A 66 -16.04 5.94 -6.76
C SER A 66 -16.30 6.08 -8.25
N LEU A 67 -15.58 5.31 -9.08
CA LEU A 67 -15.72 5.32 -10.54
C LEU A 67 -17.05 4.71 -11.02
N ARG A 68 -17.55 3.63 -10.41
CA ARG A 68 -18.84 3.02 -10.79
C ARG A 68 -20.03 3.98 -10.73
N MET A 69 -19.91 5.03 -9.93
CA MET A 69 -20.96 6.04 -9.73
C MET A 69 -20.60 7.39 -10.38
N ALA A 70 -19.63 7.40 -11.29
CA ALA A 70 -19.22 8.61 -12.00
C ALA A 70 -20.35 9.14 -12.89
N LYS A 71 -20.69 10.40 -12.71
CA LYS A 71 -21.74 11.08 -13.47
C LYS A 71 -21.16 11.72 -14.73
N LYS A 72 -22.02 11.89 -15.73
CA LYS A 72 -21.69 12.67 -16.92
C LYS A 72 -21.54 14.15 -16.57
N GLU A 73 -20.60 14.82 -17.22
CA GLU A 73 -20.55 16.27 -17.22
C GLU A 73 -21.74 16.82 -18.01
N LEU A 74 -22.58 17.61 -17.34
CA LEU A 74 -23.78 18.21 -17.93
C LEU A 74 -23.80 19.73 -17.78
N SER A 75 -22.71 20.33 -17.27
CA SER A 75 -22.56 21.77 -17.16
C SER A 75 -22.36 22.37 -18.55
N ALA A 76 -23.09 23.44 -18.85
CA ALA A 76 -22.90 24.23 -20.08
C ALA A 76 -21.98 25.44 -19.86
N ASP A 77 -21.58 25.71 -18.62
CA ASP A 77 -20.71 26.83 -18.24
C ASP A 77 -19.29 26.33 -17.90
N PRO A 78 -18.23 26.83 -18.58
CA PRO A 78 -16.85 26.47 -18.29
C PRO A 78 -16.40 26.82 -16.86
N LEU A 79 -17.03 27.81 -16.22
CA LEU A 79 -16.69 28.22 -14.84
C LEU A 79 -17.15 27.21 -13.80
N THR A 80 -18.15 26.38 -14.12
CA THR A 80 -18.70 25.37 -13.20
C THR A 80 -18.41 23.94 -13.64
N ALA A 81 -17.91 23.74 -14.86
CA ALA A 81 -17.57 22.43 -15.38
C ALA A 81 -16.39 21.79 -14.62
N CYS A 82 -16.53 20.50 -14.31
CA CYS A 82 -15.48 19.68 -13.72
C CYS A 82 -14.54 19.13 -14.80
N LEU A 83 -15.11 18.67 -15.92
CA LEU A 83 -14.38 18.01 -17.01
C LEU A 83 -14.07 19.01 -18.14
N LEU A 84 -12.80 19.40 -18.25
CA LEU A 84 -12.34 20.48 -19.12
C LEU A 84 -11.01 20.10 -19.78
N GLU A 85 -10.98 20.03 -21.11
CA GLU A 85 -9.76 19.79 -21.89
C GLU A 85 -9.42 21.02 -22.73
N GLY A 86 -8.25 21.64 -22.47
CA GLY A 86 -7.83 22.84 -23.19
C GLY A 86 -8.82 24.02 -23.10
N GLY A 87 -9.61 24.10 -22.03
CA GLY A 87 -10.67 25.10 -21.85
C GLY A 87 -12.01 24.74 -22.51
N THR A 88 -12.11 23.58 -23.16
CA THR A 88 -13.35 23.07 -23.74
C THR A 88 -14.03 22.10 -22.76
N ILE A 89 -15.35 22.26 -22.57
CA ILE A 89 -16.14 21.36 -21.72
C ILE A 89 -16.28 20.00 -22.39
N LEU A 90 -15.96 18.94 -21.66
CA LEU A 90 -16.20 17.56 -22.08
C LEU A 90 -17.65 17.15 -21.79
N TYR A 91 -18.61 17.85 -22.39
CA TYR A 91 -20.03 17.64 -22.15
C TYR A 91 -20.45 16.21 -22.54
N GLY A 92 -21.16 15.53 -21.65
CA GLY A 92 -21.63 14.15 -21.85
C GLY A 92 -20.60 13.07 -21.54
N HIS A 93 -19.36 13.45 -21.17
CA HIS A 93 -18.32 12.49 -20.78
C HIS A 93 -18.41 12.16 -19.29
N ASN A 94 -18.12 10.90 -18.93
CA ASN A 94 -18.07 10.45 -17.52
C ASN A 94 -16.71 10.70 -16.86
N TYR A 95 -15.64 10.71 -17.65
CA TYR A 95 -14.26 10.72 -17.18
C TYR A 95 -13.38 11.61 -18.04
N GLN A 96 -12.29 12.09 -17.46
CA GLN A 96 -11.23 12.81 -18.15
C GLN A 96 -9.86 12.30 -17.69
N ILE A 97 -8.96 12.03 -18.63
CA ILE A 97 -7.55 11.79 -18.31
C ILE A 97 -6.86 13.14 -18.07
N THR A 98 -6.13 13.26 -16.96
CA THR A 98 -5.34 14.43 -16.60
C THR A 98 -3.86 14.05 -16.46
N ARG A 99 -2.98 15.05 -16.29
CA ARG A 99 -1.55 14.86 -15.95
C ARG A 99 -0.81 13.88 -16.88
N GLY A 100 -1.03 14.00 -18.19
CA GLY A 100 -0.33 13.16 -19.18
C GLY A 100 -0.61 11.66 -19.08
N GLY A 101 -1.73 11.25 -18.47
CA GLY A 101 -2.09 9.83 -18.27
C GLY A 101 -2.04 9.37 -16.81
N ASN A 102 -1.47 10.18 -15.92
CA ASN A 102 -1.27 9.83 -14.51
C ASN A 102 -2.42 10.30 -13.59
N GLY A 103 -3.46 10.91 -14.16
CA GLY A 103 -4.63 11.34 -13.42
C GLY A 103 -5.94 11.03 -14.13
N LEU A 104 -6.99 10.90 -13.32
CA LEU A 104 -8.34 10.58 -13.73
C LEU A 104 -9.30 11.47 -12.96
N LYS A 105 -9.98 12.36 -13.68
CA LYS A 105 -10.96 13.31 -13.14
C LYS A 105 -12.38 12.90 -13.55
N PHE A 106 -13.32 13.03 -12.62
CA PHE A 106 -14.72 12.65 -12.80
C PHE A 106 -15.62 13.35 -11.78
N ILE A 107 -16.93 13.36 -12.03
CA ILE A 107 -17.93 13.84 -11.07
C ILE A 107 -18.43 12.64 -10.26
N ASN A 108 -18.25 12.66 -8.94
CA ASN A 108 -18.66 11.53 -8.11
C ASN A 108 -20.17 11.52 -7.79
N TYR A 109 -20.63 10.50 -7.06
CA TYR A 109 -22.04 10.35 -6.71
C TYR A 109 -22.62 11.53 -5.90
N LYS A 110 -21.76 12.27 -5.18
CA LYS A 110 -22.10 13.45 -4.37
C LYS A 110 -22.08 14.77 -5.16
N ASN A 111 -21.86 14.74 -6.49
CA ASN A 111 -21.64 15.93 -7.32
C ASN A 111 -20.35 16.69 -6.97
N GLU A 112 -19.35 16.01 -6.41
CA GLU A 112 -18.03 16.61 -6.20
C GLU A 112 -17.14 16.29 -7.40
N CYS A 113 -16.38 17.29 -7.86
CA CYS A 113 -15.36 17.12 -8.89
C CYS A 113 -14.15 16.43 -8.24
N GLN A 114 -13.99 15.13 -8.50
CA GLN A 114 -12.98 14.30 -7.88
C GLN A 114 -11.90 13.92 -8.88
N GLU A 115 -10.64 14.02 -8.47
CA GLU A 115 -9.50 13.62 -9.28
C GLU A 115 -8.63 12.64 -8.48
N PHE A 116 -8.38 11.46 -9.05
CA PHE A 116 -7.33 10.56 -8.58
C PHE A 116 -6.09 10.78 -9.43
N PHE A 117 -4.92 10.91 -8.81
CA PHE A 117 -3.69 11.09 -9.56
C PHE A 117 -2.46 10.60 -8.82
N LEU A 118 -1.45 10.21 -9.60
CA LEU A 118 -0.12 9.90 -9.09
C LEU A 118 0.68 11.19 -8.99
N ASP A 119 1.12 11.53 -7.78
CA ASP A 119 1.97 12.69 -7.54
C ASP A 119 3.42 12.36 -7.90
N GLU A 120 4.06 13.24 -8.68
CA GLU A 120 5.40 13.01 -9.21
C GLU A 120 6.50 13.24 -8.16
N ASN A 121 6.20 13.96 -7.07
CA ASN A 121 7.19 14.32 -6.06
C ASN A 121 7.36 13.23 -5.00
N ASP A 122 6.25 12.66 -4.54
CA ASP A 122 6.26 11.62 -3.49
C ASP A 122 5.86 10.23 -3.99
N HIS A 123 5.59 10.09 -5.30
CA HIS A 123 5.23 8.81 -5.94
C HIS A 123 4.07 8.09 -5.24
N ARG A 124 3.12 8.88 -4.71
CA ARG A 124 1.93 8.37 -4.02
C ARG A 124 0.67 8.71 -4.78
N LEU A 125 -0.31 7.82 -4.64
CA LEU A 125 -1.63 8.05 -5.20
C LEU A 125 -2.39 9.01 -4.28
N LYS A 126 -2.89 10.09 -4.86
CA LYS A 126 -3.64 11.13 -4.14
C LYS A 126 -5.02 11.31 -4.74
N GLU A 127 -5.90 11.87 -3.92
CA GLU A 127 -7.18 12.41 -4.37
C GLU A 127 -7.27 13.91 -4.11
N SER A 128 -8.00 14.61 -4.98
CA SER A 128 -8.48 15.97 -4.73
C SER A 128 -9.97 16.03 -5.02
N LYS A 129 -10.71 16.81 -4.24
CA LYS A 129 -12.16 17.03 -4.37
C LYS A 129 -12.42 18.53 -4.45
N ASN A 130 -13.15 18.98 -5.47
CA ASN A 130 -13.51 20.38 -5.70
C ASN A 130 -12.31 21.35 -5.66
N GLY A 131 -11.13 20.89 -6.10
CA GLY A 131 -9.89 21.68 -6.08
C GLY A 131 -9.25 21.85 -4.69
N ALA A 132 -9.72 21.13 -3.67
CA ALA A 132 -9.09 21.11 -2.35
C ALA A 132 -7.67 20.52 -2.38
N ALA A 133 -6.91 20.78 -1.32
CA ALA A 133 -5.57 20.23 -1.14
C ALA A 133 -5.58 18.70 -1.31
N PRO A 134 -4.63 18.14 -2.09
CA PRO A 134 -4.56 16.70 -2.31
C PRO A 134 -4.36 15.90 -1.02
N VAL A 135 -5.08 14.79 -0.90
CA VAL A 135 -4.98 13.83 0.22
C VAL A 135 -4.41 12.52 -0.29
N ALA A 136 -3.43 11.96 0.41
CA ALA A 136 -2.84 10.68 0.03
C ALA A 136 -3.78 9.50 0.33
N LEU A 137 -3.92 8.60 -0.64
CA LEU A 137 -4.69 7.36 -0.53
C LEU A 137 -3.80 6.17 -0.13
N THR A 138 -2.52 6.18 -0.53
CA THR A 138 -1.54 5.16 -0.14
C THR A 138 -0.82 5.56 1.15
N ALA A 139 -0.34 4.58 1.92
CA ALA A 139 0.47 4.81 3.11
C ALA A 139 1.77 5.58 2.80
N GLU A 140 2.34 6.24 3.81
CA GLU A 140 3.59 7.02 3.66
C GLU A 140 4.81 6.13 3.43
N ASP A 141 4.81 4.91 3.97
CA ASP A 141 5.86 3.92 3.75
C ASP A 141 5.67 3.09 2.48
N LEU A 142 4.71 3.48 1.63
CA LEU A 142 4.44 2.84 0.34
C LEU A 142 4.76 3.78 -0.81
N GLU A 143 5.90 3.54 -1.45
CA GLU A 143 6.33 4.23 -2.66
C GLU A 143 6.00 3.39 -3.91
N ILE A 144 5.41 4.02 -4.93
CA ILE A 144 5.16 3.38 -6.22
C ILE A 144 6.43 3.51 -7.07
N THR A 145 7.28 2.48 -7.02
CA THR A 145 8.58 2.47 -7.71
C THR A 145 8.51 2.29 -9.23
N SER A 146 7.35 1.89 -9.77
CA SER A 146 7.16 1.76 -11.22
C SER A 146 5.97 2.58 -11.71
N LEU A 147 6.28 3.74 -12.27
CA LEU A 147 5.35 4.68 -12.92
C LEU A 147 4.79 4.15 -14.26
N THR A 148 5.37 3.08 -14.80
CA THR A 148 5.04 2.56 -16.13
C THR A 148 3.71 1.80 -16.17
N GLY A 149 3.17 1.38 -15.01
CA GLY A 149 1.99 0.52 -14.92
C GLY A 149 0.64 1.24 -14.74
N LEU A 150 0.61 2.45 -14.18
CA LEU A 150 -0.64 3.15 -13.87
C LEU A 150 -1.01 4.14 -14.98
N LYS A 151 -1.41 3.61 -16.14
CA LYS A 151 -1.98 4.43 -17.22
C LYS A 151 -3.46 4.14 -17.34
N PHE A 152 -4.29 5.13 -17.01
CA PHE A 152 -5.72 5.02 -17.22
C PHE A 152 -6.03 5.02 -18.72
N LYS A 153 -6.85 4.06 -19.15
CA LYS A 153 -7.46 4.02 -20.48
C LYS A 153 -8.97 4.11 -20.33
N LEU A 154 -9.58 5.00 -21.11
CA LEU A 154 -11.02 5.20 -21.16
C LEU A 154 -11.63 4.44 -22.33
N SER A 155 -12.88 4.01 -22.17
CA SER A 155 -13.72 3.42 -23.21
C SER A 155 -15.19 3.66 -22.86
N GLY A 156 -16.03 3.99 -23.84
CA GLY A 156 -17.47 4.17 -23.64
C GLY A 156 -17.84 5.35 -22.74
N GLU A 157 -16.94 6.32 -22.58
CA GLU A 157 -17.14 7.46 -21.69
C GLU A 157 -18.09 8.51 -22.27
N SER A 158 -18.34 8.51 -23.58
CA SER A 158 -19.15 9.51 -24.27
C SER A 158 -20.64 9.24 -24.07
N GLN A 159 -21.48 10.27 -24.25
CA GLN A 159 -22.93 10.10 -24.33
C GLN A 159 -23.41 9.73 -25.73
N ALA A 160 -22.56 9.89 -26.73
CA ALA A 160 -22.87 9.63 -28.13
C ALA A 160 -22.53 8.19 -28.55
N ASP A 161 -21.83 7.44 -27.70
CA ASP A 161 -21.55 6.02 -27.90
C ASP A 161 -22.63 5.15 -27.25
N THR A 162 -22.66 3.87 -27.64
CA THR A 162 -23.55 2.85 -27.07
C THR A 162 -22.80 1.91 -26.12
N ASP A 163 -21.57 2.26 -25.75
CA ASP A 163 -20.71 1.41 -24.96
C ASP A 163 -20.87 1.72 -23.46
N GLN A 164 -20.56 0.73 -22.63
CA GLN A 164 -20.57 0.96 -21.19
C GLN A 164 -19.31 1.74 -20.79
N PRO A 165 -19.43 2.83 -20.01
CA PRO A 165 -18.27 3.57 -19.52
C PRO A 165 -17.35 2.66 -18.70
N ARG A 166 -16.08 2.58 -19.11
CA ARG A 166 -15.06 1.74 -18.50
C ARG A 166 -13.73 2.49 -18.40
N VAL A 167 -13.04 2.28 -17.28
CA VAL A 167 -11.66 2.68 -17.05
C VAL A 167 -10.83 1.42 -16.78
N THR A 168 -9.69 1.28 -17.46
CA THR A 168 -8.73 0.17 -17.26
C THR A 168 -7.33 0.69 -17.04
#